data_AF-A0A6J5CDC7-F1
#
_entry.id   AF-A0A6J5CDC7-F1
#
_cell.length_a   1.000
_cell.length_b   1.000
_cell.length_c   1.000
_cell.angle_alpha   90.00
_cell.angle_beta   90.00
_cell.angle_gamma   90.00
#
_symmetry.space_group_name_H-M   'P 1'
#
loop_
_entity.id
_entity.type
_entity.pdbx_description
1 polymer ?
#
loop_
_entity_poly.entity_id
_entity_poly.type
_entity_poly.pdbx_seq_one_letter_code
_entity_poly.pdbx_strand_id
1 'polypeptide(L)'
;MGMGAAGIGLVSMATNSDEEAEWVEFELDGKKMQGWLWLLPMRNGDEVEVVAEKVADDRYIVYSVKRDGDDLVAIYPHATAGRKAHYRNMTKIMLWTFFVIYAIFAFGSYFKGGLADDLHAYSIVVASTGVGGLLVFGIIFYRVSLKLMGFVRLAEAVFRTYGWPDVENIDLRKTSREHRGTNTLSNYGRHYFRYKLSVG
;
A
#
# COMPACT_ATOMS: atom_id res chain seq x y z
N MET A 1 -26.22 -15.03 35.63
CA MET A 1 -25.76 -13.64 35.39
C MET A 1 -24.26 -13.56 35.62
N GLY A 2 -23.53 -12.87 34.73
CA GLY A 2 -22.15 -12.36 34.89
C GLY A 2 -21.03 -13.37 34.61
N MET A 3 -20.48 -13.43 33.38
CA MET A 3 -19.36 -12.62 32.83
C MET A 3 -18.04 -12.72 33.59
N GLY A 4 -16.99 -13.19 32.91
CA GLY A 4 -15.61 -13.04 33.40
C GLY A 4 -14.57 -13.94 32.73
N ALA A 5 -14.38 -13.83 31.41
CA ALA A 5 -13.13 -14.28 30.76
C ALA A 5 -12.85 -13.49 29.46
N ALA A 6 -12.99 -12.16 29.53
CA ALA A 6 -12.38 -11.26 28.55
C ALA A 6 -10.94 -11.01 29.02
N GLY A 7 -9.98 -11.81 28.55
CA GLY A 7 -8.62 -11.74 29.12
C GLY A 7 -7.47 -12.34 28.33
N ILE A 8 -7.66 -12.70 27.05
CA ILE A 8 -6.56 -13.30 26.25
C ILE A 8 -6.18 -12.45 25.01
N GLY A 9 -6.96 -11.42 24.67
CA GLY A 9 -6.80 -10.71 23.38
C GLY A 9 -6.08 -9.35 23.36
N LEU A 10 -5.68 -8.77 24.50
CA LEU A 10 -5.29 -7.34 24.53
C LEU A 10 -3.83 -7.04 24.89
N VAL A 11 -3.05 -8.00 25.40
CA VAL A 11 -1.67 -7.71 25.83
C VAL A 11 -0.65 -7.74 24.68
N SER A 12 -1.00 -8.27 23.50
CA SER A 12 -0.08 -8.31 22.34
C SER A 12 -0.02 -7.00 21.53
N MET A 13 -0.86 -6.00 21.85
CA MET A 13 -1.03 -4.80 21.01
C MET A 13 0.01 -3.68 21.24
N ALA A 14 0.91 -3.81 22.22
CA ALA A 14 1.74 -2.68 22.66
C ALA A 14 3.26 -2.89 22.54
N THR A 15 3.76 -4.01 21.98
CA THR A 15 5.21 -4.31 22.05
C THR A 15 5.81 -5.02 20.84
N ASN A 16 5.17 -5.03 19.67
CA ASN A 16 5.83 -5.48 18.44
C ASN A 16 5.65 -4.44 17.34
N SER A 17 6.77 -3.84 16.96
CA SER A 17 6.94 -3.03 15.74
C SER A 17 7.27 -3.89 14.51
N ASP A 18 7.02 -5.20 14.59
CA ASP A 18 7.20 -6.14 13.48
C ASP A 18 5.97 -6.05 12.57
N GLU A 19 6.16 -5.92 11.26
CA GLU A 19 5.09 -5.75 10.27
C GLU A 19 3.96 -6.77 10.43
N GLU A 20 2.70 -6.31 10.36
CA GLU A 20 1.46 -7.08 10.58
C GLU A 20 1.14 -8.05 9.42
N ALA A 21 2.10 -8.86 8.96
CA ALA A 21 1.84 -9.93 8.00
C ALA A 21 1.53 -11.25 8.74
N GLU A 22 0.49 -11.94 8.30
CA GLU A 22 0.08 -13.23 8.83
C GLU A 22 0.64 -14.36 7.96
N TRP A 23 1.31 -15.33 8.61
CA TRP A 23 1.59 -16.61 7.97
C TRP A 23 0.32 -17.44 7.93
N VAL A 24 -0.08 -17.87 6.75
CA VAL A 24 -1.29 -18.67 6.55
C VAL A 24 -0.93 -20.06 6.06
N GLU A 25 -1.66 -21.06 6.55
CA GLU A 25 -1.59 -22.45 6.10
C GLU A 25 -3.01 -22.98 5.95
N PHE A 26 -3.35 -23.50 4.77
CA PHE A 26 -4.66 -24.08 4.50
C PHE A 26 -4.58 -25.12 3.37
N GLU A 27 -5.65 -25.90 3.21
CA GLU A 27 -5.80 -26.85 2.12
C GLU A 27 -6.91 -26.39 1.19
N LEU A 28 -6.67 -26.47 -0.12
CA LEU A 28 -7.66 -26.16 -1.14
C LEU A 28 -7.58 -27.24 -2.22
N ASP A 29 -8.69 -27.96 -2.44
CA ASP A 29 -8.77 -29.08 -3.41
C ASP A 29 -7.65 -30.12 -3.24
N GLY A 30 -7.31 -30.49 -2.00
CA GLY A 30 -6.23 -31.44 -1.70
C GLY A 30 -4.81 -30.88 -1.82
N LYS A 31 -4.65 -29.60 -2.21
CA LYS A 31 -3.35 -28.93 -2.34
C LYS A 31 -3.04 -28.14 -1.07
N LYS A 32 -1.82 -28.29 -0.56
CA LYS A 32 -1.34 -27.57 0.63
C LYS A 32 -0.82 -26.19 0.25
N MET A 33 -1.46 -25.18 0.82
CA MET A 33 -1.23 -23.78 0.55
C MET A 33 -0.57 -23.13 1.77
N GLN A 34 0.52 -22.39 1.56
CA GLN A 34 1.17 -21.63 2.63
C GLN A 34 1.70 -20.28 2.12
N GLY A 35 1.78 -19.25 2.97
CA GLY A 35 2.37 -17.98 2.54
C GLY A 35 2.19 -16.84 3.53
N TRP A 36 2.81 -15.70 3.21
CA TRP A 36 2.66 -14.46 3.97
C TRP A 36 1.63 -13.56 3.29
N LEU A 37 0.57 -13.18 4.01
CA LEU A 37 -0.45 -12.24 3.54
C LEU A 37 -0.61 -11.11 4.55
N TRP A 38 -1.04 -9.92 4.11
CA TRP A 38 -1.30 -8.83 5.05
C TRP A 38 -2.32 -9.21 6.13
N LEU A 39 -3.45 -9.80 5.73
CA LEU A 39 -4.54 -10.20 6.61
C LEU A 39 -5.47 -11.12 5.84
N LEU A 40 -5.79 -12.30 6.37
CA LEU A 40 -6.69 -13.24 5.70
C LEU A 40 -8.08 -13.23 6.35
N PRO A 41 -9.07 -12.48 5.80
CA PRO A 41 -10.43 -12.45 6.35
C PRO A 41 -11.26 -13.72 6.10
N MET A 42 -10.75 -14.65 5.29
CA MET A 42 -11.47 -15.83 4.83
C MET A 42 -11.52 -16.91 5.92
N ARG A 43 -12.59 -17.71 5.91
CA ARG A 43 -12.83 -18.79 6.86
C ARG A 43 -13.08 -20.11 6.14
N ASN A 44 -13.00 -21.23 6.86
CA ASN A 44 -13.38 -22.53 6.33
C ASN A 44 -14.84 -22.51 5.84
N GLY A 45 -15.03 -22.96 4.60
CA GLY A 45 -16.33 -22.93 3.91
C GLY A 45 -16.53 -21.72 2.99
N ASP A 46 -15.63 -20.73 3.00
CA ASP A 46 -15.64 -19.67 2.01
C ASP A 46 -15.15 -20.20 0.65
N GLU A 47 -15.85 -19.84 -0.43
CA GLU A 47 -15.40 -20.10 -1.79
C GLU A 47 -14.36 -19.04 -2.19
N VAL A 48 -13.18 -19.49 -2.61
CA VAL A 48 -12.02 -18.62 -2.85
C VAL A 48 -11.29 -18.97 -4.13
N GLU A 49 -10.77 -17.95 -4.79
CA GLU A 49 -9.76 -18.05 -5.83
C GLU A 49 -8.39 -17.70 -5.23
N VAL A 50 -7.35 -18.47 -5.58
CA VAL A 50 -6.01 -18.31 -5.01
C VAL A 50 -4.98 -18.12 -6.11
N VAL A 51 -4.14 -17.09 -5.98
CA VAL A 51 -2.91 -16.95 -6.78
C VAL A 51 -1.75 -17.51 -5.99
N ALA A 52 -1.18 -18.60 -6.48
CA ALA A 52 -0.08 -19.30 -5.85
C ALA A 52 0.93 -19.82 -6.87
N GLU A 53 2.16 -20.03 -6.40
CA GLU A 53 3.24 -20.67 -7.14
C GLU A 53 3.47 -22.09 -6.61
N LYS A 54 3.57 -23.06 -7.53
CA LYS A 54 3.85 -24.45 -7.19
C LYS A 54 5.34 -24.63 -6.87
N VAL A 55 5.67 -25.06 -5.66
CA VAL A 55 7.07 -25.23 -5.22
C VAL A 55 7.51 -26.68 -5.24
N ALA A 56 6.64 -27.59 -4.80
CA ALA A 56 6.86 -29.03 -4.82
C ALA A 56 5.50 -29.71 -4.94
N ASP A 57 5.49 -30.99 -5.32
CA ASP A 57 4.32 -31.84 -5.61
C ASP A 57 2.93 -31.22 -5.29
N ASP A 58 2.48 -31.26 -4.04
CA ASP A 58 1.22 -30.65 -3.59
C ASP A 58 1.41 -29.43 -2.66
N ARG A 59 2.58 -28.78 -2.70
CA ARG A 59 2.91 -27.60 -1.89
C ARG A 59 3.04 -26.34 -2.74
N TYR A 60 2.30 -25.32 -2.31
CA TYR A 60 2.16 -24.05 -3.03
C TYR A 60 2.46 -22.88 -2.10
N ILE A 61 3.15 -21.87 -2.64
CA ILE A 61 3.34 -20.57 -1.99
C ILE A 61 2.24 -19.63 -2.47
N VAL A 62 1.42 -19.14 -1.54
CA VAL A 62 0.31 -18.23 -1.81
C VAL A 62 0.79 -16.79 -1.82
N TYR A 63 0.42 -16.05 -2.87
CA TYR A 63 0.65 -14.61 -2.98
C TYR A 63 -0.64 -13.81 -2.80
N SER A 64 -1.80 -14.39 -3.07
CA SER A 64 -3.09 -13.74 -2.85
C SER A 64 -4.23 -14.74 -2.76
N VAL A 65 -5.25 -14.39 -1.97
CA VAL A 65 -6.54 -15.10 -1.85
C VAL A 65 -7.66 -14.10 -2.08
N LYS A 66 -8.57 -14.39 -3.01
CA LYS A 66 -9.78 -13.61 -3.29
C LYS A 66 -11.00 -14.44 -2.91
N ARG A 67 -11.92 -13.90 -2.13
CA ARG A 67 -13.18 -14.57 -1.81
C ARG A 67 -14.26 -14.22 -2.82
N ASP A 68 -15.00 -15.23 -3.26
CA ASP A 68 -16.14 -15.03 -4.14
C ASP A 68 -17.33 -14.40 -3.41
N GLY A 69 -18.16 -13.65 -4.14
CA GLY A 69 -19.36 -12.98 -3.63
C GLY A 69 -19.17 -11.57 -3.05
N ASP A 70 -18.08 -11.29 -2.30
CA ASP A 70 -17.83 -9.96 -1.73
C ASP A 70 -16.51 -9.29 -2.14
N ASP A 71 -15.79 -9.91 -3.08
CA ASP A 71 -14.59 -9.41 -3.75
C ASP A 71 -13.47 -9.01 -2.77
N LEU A 72 -13.45 -9.60 -1.56
CA LEU A 72 -12.36 -9.37 -0.61
C LEU A 72 -11.10 -10.07 -1.09
N VAL A 73 -9.98 -9.36 -0.96
CA VAL A 73 -8.67 -9.80 -1.43
C VAL A 73 -7.67 -9.67 -0.28
N ALA A 74 -7.05 -10.78 0.08
CA ALA A 74 -5.82 -10.84 0.85
C ALA A 74 -4.65 -10.93 -0.14
N ILE A 75 -3.58 -10.16 0.09
CA ILE A 75 -2.43 -10.13 -0.81
C ILE A 75 -1.12 -10.03 -0.03
N TYR A 76 -0.05 -10.50 -0.65
CA TYR A 76 1.31 -10.40 -0.14
C TYR A 76 1.64 -8.95 0.29
N PRO A 77 2.39 -8.76 1.39
CA PRO A 77 2.74 -7.43 1.89
C PRO A 77 3.30 -6.50 0.82
N HIS A 78 2.85 -5.25 0.87
CA HIS A 78 3.22 -4.14 -0.04
C HIS A 78 2.86 -4.33 -1.53
N ALA A 79 2.46 -5.52 -1.99
CA ALA A 79 2.04 -5.81 -3.36
C ALA A 79 0.61 -5.30 -3.65
N THR A 80 0.36 -4.02 -3.41
CA THR A 80 -0.99 -3.43 -3.36
C THR A 80 -1.36 -2.55 -4.56
N ALA A 81 -0.43 -2.27 -5.46
CA ALA A 81 -0.67 -1.36 -6.59
C ALA A 81 0.19 -1.72 -7.81
N GLY A 82 -0.37 -1.48 -8.99
CA GLY A 82 0.33 -1.56 -10.27
C GLY A 82 1.26 -0.37 -10.50
N ARG A 83 2.10 -0.44 -11.53
CA ARG A 83 3.19 0.52 -11.74
C ARG A 83 2.74 1.96 -11.97
N LYS A 84 1.70 2.20 -12.78
CA LYS A 84 1.20 3.55 -13.07
C LYS A 84 0.59 4.16 -11.81
N ALA A 85 -0.18 3.37 -11.06
CA ALA A 85 -0.71 3.77 -9.76
C ALA A 85 0.42 4.12 -8.77
N HIS A 86 1.43 3.26 -8.66
CA HIS A 86 2.59 3.45 -7.78
C HIS A 86 3.34 4.76 -8.11
N TYR A 87 3.71 4.97 -9.38
CA TYR A 87 4.43 6.19 -9.78
C TYR A 87 3.59 7.46 -9.60
N ARG A 88 2.29 7.41 -9.93
CA ARG A 88 1.38 8.55 -9.72
C ARG A 88 1.29 8.92 -8.24
N ASN A 89 1.13 7.93 -7.36
CA ASN A 89 1.07 8.15 -5.92
C ASN A 89 2.40 8.68 -5.39
N MET A 90 3.53 8.08 -5.78
CA MET A 90 4.85 8.53 -5.33
C MET A 90 5.14 9.97 -5.79
N THR A 91 4.82 10.31 -7.04
CA THR A 91 5.00 11.66 -7.57
C THR A 91 4.14 12.67 -6.81
N LYS A 92 2.89 12.32 -6.50
CA LYS A 92 2.00 13.18 -5.71
C LYS A 92 2.54 13.43 -4.30
N ILE A 93 3.01 12.38 -3.62
CA ILE A 93 3.62 12.50 -2.29
C ILE A 93 4.89 13.36 -2.36
N MET A 94 5.78 13.08 -3.33
CA MET A 94 7.01 13.85 -3.55
C MET A 94 6.72 15.34 -3.71
N LEU A 95 5.83 15.72 -4.62
CA LEU A 95 5.49 17.11 -4.88
C LEU A 95 4.88 17.76 -3.64
N TRP A 96 3.91 17.11 -3.01
CA TRP A 96 3.23 17.67 -1.86
C TRP A 96 4.19 17.89 -0.68
N THR A 97 4.99 16.89 -0.34
CA THR A 97 6.01 17.01 0.73
C THR A 97 7.05 18.06 0.39
N PHE A 98 7.53 18.10 -0.87
CA PHE A 98 8.50 19.11 -1.31
C PHE A 98 7.93 20.53 -1.14
N PHE A 99 6.75 20.81 -1.69
CA PHE A 99 6.18 22.15 -1.65
C PHE A 99 5.83 22.59 -0.22
N VAL A 100 5.40 21.69 0.66
CA VAL A 100 5.15 22.00 2.07
C VAL A 100 6.47 22.40 2.76
N ILE A 101 7.52 21.58 2.65
CA ILE A 101 8.82 21.87 3.27
C ILE A 101 9.43 23.14 2.69
N TYR A 102 9.37 23.29 1.37
CA TYR A 102 9.91 24.45 0.67
C TYR A 102 9.16 25.74 1.02
N ALA A 103 7.84 25.70 1.18
CA ALA A 103 7.06 26.84 1.63
C ALA A 103 7.43 27.26 3.05
N ILE A 104 7.61 26.31 3.97
CA ILE A 104 8.07 26.60 5.34
C ILE A 104 9.47 27.20 5.32
N PHE A 105 10.39 26.64 4.51
CA PHE A 105 11.74 27.16 4.35
C PHE A 105 11.73 28.58 3.80
N ALA A 106 11.04 28.82 2.70
CA ALA A 106 10.95 30.13 2.03
C ALA A 106 10.25 31.17 2.92
N PHE A 107 9.21 30.79 3.65
CA PHE A 107 8.58 31.71 4.59
C PHE A 107 9.51 32.02 5.77
N GLY A 108 10.11 30.99 6.38
CA GLY A 108 11.02 31.15 7.52
C GLY A 108 12.28 31.95 7.19
N SER A 109 12.83 31.81 5.98
CA SER A 109 13.98 32.61 5.54
C SER A 109 13.63 34.08 5.34
N TYR A 110 12.42 34.38 4.87
CA TYR A 110 11.95 35.76 4.67
C TYR A 110 11.91 36.54 5.99
N PHE A 111 11.33 35.96 7.05
CA PHE A 111 11.21 36.64 8.35
C PHE A 111 12.51 36.72 9.16
N LYS A 112 13.56 35.96 8.78
CA LYS A 112 14.88 36.07 9.41
C LYS A 112 15.69 37.29 8.95
N GLY A 113 15.19 38.07 7.99
CA GLY A 113 15.68 39.42 7.68
C GLY A 113 16.97 39.53 6.86
N GLY A 114 17.88 38.56 6.91
CA GLY A 114 19.22 38.69 6.30
C GLY A 114 19.28 38.87 4.77
N LEU A 115 18.21 38.49 4.04
CA LEU A 115 18.09 38.67 2.59
C LEU A 115 16.82 39.43 2.20
N ALA A 116 15.98 39.84 3.14
CA ALA A 116 14.66 40.41 2.87
C ALA A 116 14.73 41.86 2.35
N ASP A 117 15.82 42.56 2.62
CA ASP A 117 16.01 43.97 2.22
C ASP A 117 16.23 44.13 0.71
N ASP A 118 16.70 43.07 0.02
CA ASP A 118 16.78 43.00 -1.43
C ASP A 118 15.89 41.86 -1.96
N LEU A 119 14.66 42.23 -2.30
CA LEU A 119 13.65 41.30 -2.79
C LEU A 119 14.07 40.61 -4.10
N HIS A 120 14.85 41.29 -4.95
CA HIS A 120 15.33 40.71 -6.21
C HIS A 120 16.37 39.63 -5.94
N ALA A 121 17.40 39.94 -5.14
CA ALA A 121 18.41 38.96 -4.74
C ALA A 121 17.77 37.77 -4.01
N TYR A 122 16.83 38.05 -3.10
CA TYR A 122 16.08 37.01 -2.39
C TYR A 122 15.33 36.07 -3.34
N SER A 123 14.59 36.63 -4.31
CA SER A 123 13.81 35.84 -5.26
C SER A 123 14.67 34.89 -6.10
N ILE A 124 15.87 35.33 -6.50
CA ILE A 124 16.82 34.52 -7.27
C ILE A 124 17.37 33.38 -6.42
N VAL A 125 17.76 33.66 -5.17
CA VAL A 125 18.28 32.65 -4.24
C VAL A 125 17.21 31.61 -3.91
N VAL A 126 16.00 32.05 -3.60
CA VAL A 126 14.87 31.15 -3.32
C VAL A 126 14.55 30.29 -4.54
N ALA A 127 14.37 30.90 -5.72
CA ALA A 127 14.07 30.16 -6.95
C ALA A 127 15.14 29.13 -7.31
N SER A 128 16.43 29.51 -7.26
CA SER A 128 17.53 28.59 -7.55
C SER A 128 17.62 27.45 -6.52
N THR A 129 17.41 27.75 -5.24
CA THR A 129 17.34 26.73 -4.17
C THR A 129 16.15 25.81 -4.37
N GLY A 130 15.00 26.34 -4.79
CA GLY A 130 13.81 25.57 -5.10
C GLY A 130 14.02 24.60 -6.26
N VAL A 131 14.61 25.05 -7.36
CA VAL A 131 14.94 24.19 -8.51
C VAL A 131 15.94 23.12 -8.12
N GLY A 132 17.06 23.49 -7.48
CA GLY A 132 18.08 22.55 -7.03
C GLY A 132 17.53 21.53 -6.03
N GLY A 133 16.75 22.01 -5.06
CA GLY A 133 16.06 21.18 -4.07
C GLY A 133 15.11 20.19 -4.71
N LEU A 134 14.27 20.64 -5.66
CA LEU A 134 13.31 19.78 -6.36
C LEU A 134 14.01 18.67 -7.14
N LEU A 135 15.14 18.98 -7.80
CA LEU A 135 15.93 17.99 -8.53
C LEU A 135 16.49 16.91 -7.59
N VAL A 136 17.10 17.31 -6.47
CA VAL A 136 17.65 16.36 -5.49
C VAL A 136 16.53 15.52 -4.86
N PHE A 137 15.42 16.15 -4.46
CA PHE A 137 14.25 15.44 -3.93
C PHE A 137 13.67 14.45 -4.93
N GLY A 138 13.56 14.87 -6.19
CA GLY A 138 13.10 14.04 -7.30
C GLY A 138 13.96 12.80 -7.50
N ILE A 139 15.29 12.94 -7.46
CA ILE A 139 16.21 11.80 -7.56
C ILE A 139 16.02 10.83 -6.41
N ILE A 140 15.90 11.33 -5.17
CA ILE A 140 15.69 10.47 -3.98
C ILE A 140 14.38 9.68 -4.12
N PHE A 141 13.27 10.35 -4.40
CA PHE A 141 11.97 9.70 -4.56
C PHE A 141 11.96 8.69 -5.73
N TYR A 142 12.61 9.04 -6.85
CA TYR A 142 12.76 8.13 -7.98
C TYR A 142 13.52 6.84 -7.59
N ARG A 143 14.64 6.97 -6.86
CA ARG A 143 15.41 5.82 -6.36
C ARG A 143 14.59 4.94 -5.42
N VAL A 144 13.82 5.55 -4.52
CA VAL A 144 12.91 4.83 -3.61
C VAL A 144 11.83 4.09 -4.41
N SER A 145 11.21 4.72 -5.40
CA SER A 145 10.25 4.05 -6.29
C SER A 145 10.84 2.86 -7.03
N LEU A 146 12.09 2.96 -7.50
CA LEU A 146 12.76 1.82 -8.14
C LEU A 146 13.00 0.66 -7.16
N LYS A 147 13.35 0.96 -5.91
CA LYS A 147 13.55 -0.06 -4.87
C LYS A 147 12.26 -0.84 -4.56
N LEU A 148 11.11 -0.20 -4.64
CA LEU A 148 9.80 -0.79 -4.37
C LEU A 148 9.22 -1.57 -5.57
N MET A 149 9.89 -1.56 -6.73
CA MET A 149 9.38 -2.14 -7.97
C MET A 149 9.22 -3.66 -7.90
N GLY A 150 9.91 -4.36 -7.00
CA GLY A 150 9.70 -5.78 -6.75
C GLY A 150 8.26 -6.10 -6.34
N PHE A 151 7.74 -5.36 -5.35
CA PHE A 151 6.35 -5.52 -4.89
C PHE A 151 5.33 -5.13 -5.95
N VAL A 152 5.63 -4.09 -6.75
CA VAL A 152 4.76 -3.65 -7.84
C VAL A 152 4.63 -4.73 -8.91
N ARG A 153 5.74 -5.37 -9.31
CA ARG A 153 5.72 -6.45 -10.30
C ARG A 153 4.97 -7.67 -9.77
N LEU A 154 5.13 -7.99 -8.49
CA LEU A 154 4.37 -9.07 -7.84
C LEU A 154 2.87 -8.76 -7.84
N ALA A 155 2.49 -7.53 -7.49
CA ALA A 155 1.10 -7.08 -7.54
C ALA A 155 0.50 -7.25 -8.93
N GLU A 156 1.20 -6.76 -9.97
CA GLU A 156 0.73 -6.92 -11.34
C GLU A 156 0.68 -8.38 -11.81
N ALA A 157 1.62 -9.22 -11.37
CA ALA A 157 1.56 -10.65 -11.66
C ALA A 157 0.30 -11.28 -11.04
N VAL A 158 0.01 -10.97 -9.77
CA VAL A 158 -1.21 -11.40 -9.09
C VAL A 158 -2.46 -10.92 -9.83
N PHE A 159 -2.53 -9.63 -10.18
CA PHE A 159 -3.68 -9.06 -10.88
C PHE A 159 -3.90 -9.68 -12.26
N ARG A 160 -2.81 -9.96 -13.00
CA ARG A 160 -2.87 -10.66 -14.29
C ARG A 160 -3.35 -12.09 -14.13
N THR A 161 -2.92 -12.80 -13.08
CA THR A 161 -3.37 -14.18 -12.81
C THR A 161 -4.86 -14.23 -12.50
N TYR A 162 -5.40 -13.23 -11.79
CA TYR A 162 -6.86 -13.07 -11.62
C TYR A 162 -7.60 -12.64 -12.89
N GLY A 163 -6.89 -12.31 -13.98
CA GLY A 163 -7.49 -11.83 -15.23
C GLY A 163 -8.04 -10.40 -15.16
N TRP A 164 -7.59 -9.58 -14.20
CA TRP A 164 -8.09 -8.21 -14.07
C TRP A 164 -7.60 -7.30 -15.21
N PRO A 165 -8.45 -6.42 -15.73
CA PRO A 165 -8.06 -5.47 -16.77
C PRO A 165 -7.24 -4.32 -16.18
N ASP A 166 -6.45 -3.66 -17.04
CA ASP A 166 -5.70 -2.44 -16.71
C ASP A 166 -4.83 -2.52 -15.43
N VAL A 167 -4.15 -3.67 -15.25
CA VAL A 167 -3.39 -4.02 -14.03
C VAL A 167 -2.39 -2.95 -13.57
N GLU A 168 -1.82 -2.19 -14.49
CA GLU A 168 -0.83 -1.16 -14.19
C GLU A 168 -1.44 0.04 -13.43
N ASN A 169 -2.74 0.28 -13.58
CA ASN A 169 -3.47 1.40 -12.97
C ASN A 169 -4.21 1.02 -11.68
N ILE A 170 -4.25 -0.28 -11.34
CA ILE A 170 -4.92 -0.76 -10.14
C ILE A 170 -4.19 -0.25 -8.88
N ASP A 171 -4.96 0.26 -7.93
CA ASP A 171 -4.51 0.63 -6.58
C ASP A 171 -5.53 0.05 -5.59
N LEU A 172 -5.17 -1.06 -4.95
CA LEU A 172 -6.07 -1.76 -4.04
C LEU A 172 -6.45 -0.90 -2.84
N ARG A 173 -5.56 -0.04 -2.34
CA ARG A 173 -5.89 0.86 -1.22
C ARG A 173 -6.96 1.86 -1.64
N LYS A 174 -6.83 2.41 -2.86
CA LYS A 174 -7.81 3.33 -3.42
C LYS A 174 -9.16 2.64 -3.67
N THR A 175 -9.18 1.52 -4.41
CA THR A 175 -10.43 0.81 -4.73
C THR A 175 -11.15 0.34 -3.49
N SER A 176 -10.41 -0.12 -2.48
CA SER A 176 -11.00 -0.54 -1.21
C SER A 176 -11.69 0.64 -0.53
N ARG A 177 -11.05 1.81 -0.46
CA ARG A 177 -11.68 3.00 0.14
C ARG A 177 -12.96 3.42 -0.58
N GLU A 178 -13.00 3.29 -1.90
CA GLU A 178 -14.18 3.59 -2.73
C GLU A 178 -15.31 2.57 -2.49
N HIS A 179 -14.97 1.29 -2.28
CA HIS A 179 -15.92 0.18 -2.09
C HIS A 179 -16.09 -0.22 -0.61
N ARG A 180 -15.96 0.74 0.30
CA ARG A 180 -16.06 0.54 1.75
C ARG A 180 -17.46 0.13 2.22
N GLY A 181 -18.50 0.47 1.46
CA GLY A 181 -19.89 0.20 1.83
C GLY A 181 -20.24 0.80 3.20
N THR A 182 -20.89 0.03 4.08
CA THR A 182 -21.23 0.41 5.46
C THR A 182 -20.16 0.01 6.49
N ASN A 183 -19.02 -0.56 6.05
CA ASN A 183 -18.00 -1.07 6.96
C ASN A 183 -17.15 0.07 7.57
N THR A 184 -17.31 0.30 8.87
CA THR A 184 -16.66 1.39 9.61
C THR A 184 -15.30 1.02 10.19
N LEU A 185 -14.83 -0.24 10.06
CA LEU A 185 -13.57 -0.70 10.67
C LEU A 185 -12.36 0.13 10.21
N SER A 186 -11.53 0.58 11.14
CA SER A 186 -10.35 1.43 10.88
C SER A 186 -9.33 0.79 9.93
N ASN A 187 -9.28 -0.54 9.88
CA ASN A 187 -8.28 -1.31 9.14
C ASN A 187 -8.64 -1.48 7.64
N TYR A 188 -9.84 -1.05 7.25
CA TYR A 188 -10.35 -1.18 5.88
C TYR A 188 -9.61 -0.25 4.91
N GLY A 189 -9.02 -0.83 3.85
CA GLY A 189 -8.16 -0.13 2.90
C GLY A 189 -6.71 0.06 3.36
N ARG A 190 -6.34 -0.47 4.54
CA ARG A 190 -4.95 -0.53 5.03
C ARG A 190 -4.40 -1.95 5.02
N HIS A 191 -5.17 -2.91 5.52
CA HIS A 191 -4.84 -4.36 5.57
C HIS A 191 -5.92 -5.22 4.90
N TYR A 192 -7.15 -4.72 4.82
CA TYR A 192 -8.23 -5.35 4.06
C TYR A 192 -8.38 -4.70 2.69
N PHE A 193 -8.34 -5.52 1.64
CA PHE A 193 -8.51 -5.04 0.26
C PHE A 193 -9.78 -5.58 -0.39
N ARG A 194 -10.32 -4.78 -1.33
CA ARG A 194 -11.44 -5.13 -2.19
C ARG A 194 -11.20 -4.60 -3.59
N TYR A 195 -11.45 -5.44 -4.58
CA TYR A 195 -11.40 -5.06 -5.98
C TYR A 195 -12.62 -5.60 -6.72
N LYS A 196 -13.52 -4.70 -7.12
CA LYS A 196 -14.66 -5.05 -7.96
C LYS A 196 -14.35 -4.68 -9.39
N LEU A 197 -14.57 -5.62 -10.32
CA LEU A 197 -14.67 -5.26 -11.73
C LEU A 197 -15.88 -4.33 -11.87
N SER A 198 -15.66 -3.13 -12.39
CA SER A 198 -16.79 -2.31 -12.84
C SER A 198 -17.41 -3.04 -14.02
N VAL A 199 -18.47 -3.81 -13.77
CA VAL A 199 -19.32 -4.33 -14.83
C VAL A 199 -19.94 -3.09 -15.48
N GLY A 200 -19.49 -2.78 -16.69
CA GLY A 200 -20.01 -1.67 -17.49
C GLY A 200 -21.46 -1.91 -17.92
#